data_AF-A0A0D6L5S6-F1
#
_entry.id   AF-A0A0D6L5S6-F1
#
_cell.length_a   1.000
_cell.length_b   1.000
_cell.length_c   1.000
_cell.angle_alpha   90.00
_cell.angle_beta   90.00
_cell.angle_gamma   90.00
#
_symmetry.space_group_name_H-M   'P 1'
#
loop_
_entity.id
_entity.type
_entity.pdbx_description
1 polymer ?
#
loop_
_entity_poly.entity_id
_entity_poly.type
_entity_poly.pdbx_seq_one_letter_code
_entity_poly.pdbx_strand_id
1 'polypeptide(L)'
;MTESGDAKPSGVPIAELDIEQISALQRQVEQELGFFQESANQLKVSFSYATGALIRKNDQSIASMEVLKTATPGHTALIPLSESVETIEKIIGDKKRTRNIISETLQSKIQAQLAQMPLPK
;
A
#
# COMPACT_ATOMS: atom_id res chain seq x y z
N MET A 1 -25.32 -31.16 -20.36
CA MET A 1 -23.91 -30.99 -19.97
C MET A 1 -23.93 -30.47 -18.54
N THR A 2 -23.48 -31.30 -17.61
CA THR A 2 -23.53 -31.11 -16.16
C THR A 2 -22.15 -30.67 -15.67
N GLU A 3 -22.03 -29.44 -15.16
CA GLU A 3 -20.91 -29.07 -14.29
C GLU A 3 -21.46 -28.24 -13.12
N SER A 4 -21.91 -28.95 -12.09
CA SER A 4 -21.98 -28.41 -10.73
C SER A 4 -20.58 -28.54 -10.15
N GLY A 5 -19.85 -27.42 -10.11
CA GLY A 5 -18.58 -27.30 -9.40
C GLY A 5 -18.80 -27.35 -7.89
N ASP A 6 -19.01 -28.55 -7.36
CA ASP A 6 -19.07 -28.83 -5.93
C ASP A 6 -17.62 -28.79 -5.41
N ALA A 7 -17.17 -27.61 -5.00
CA ALA A 7 -15.92 -27.45 -4.26
C ALA A 7 -16.12 -28.12 -2.88
N LYS A 8 -15.86 -29.44 -2.81
CA LYS A 8 -15.77 -30.15 -1.54
C LYS A 8 -14.85 -29.35 -0.61
N PRO A 9 -15.26 -29.04 0.63
CA PRO A 9 -14.35 -28.47 1.61
C PRO A 9 -13.24 -29.50 1.80
N SER A 10 -12.05 -29.19 1.27
CA SER A 10 -10.83 -29.97 1.48
C SER A 10 -10.34 -29.71 2.91
N GLY A 11 -11.13 -30.12 3.90
CA GLY A 11 -10.77 -30.11 5.30
C GLY A 11 -10.87 -31.53 5.82
N VAL A 12 -9.76 -32.08 6.29
CA VAL A 12 -9.79 -33.31 7.10
C VAL A 12 -10.64 -32.99 8.34
N PRO A 13 -11.72 -33.75 8.62
CA PRO A 13 -12.54 -33.52 9.79
C PRO A 13 -11.66 -33.62 11.05
N ILE A 14 -11.76 -32.64 11.95
CA ILE A 14 -10.96 -32.61 13.19
C ILE A 14 -11.14 -33.90 14.02
N ALA A 15 -12.30 -34.56 13.89
CA ALA A 15 -12.61 -35.84 14.53
C ALA A 15 -11.81 -37.05 14.00
N GLU A 16 -11.14 -36.92 12.85
CA GLU A 16 -10.32 -37.97 12.22
C GLU A 16 -8.81 -37.76 12.46
N LEU A 17 -8.42 -36.69 13.17
CA LEU A 17 -7.02 -36.40 13.47
C LEU A 17 -6.51 -37.28 14.62
N ASP A 18 -5.40 -37.96 14.40
CA ASP A 18 -4.67 -38.66 15.46
C ASP A 18 -3.98 -37.67 16.41
N ILE A 19 -3.65 -38.09 17.63
CA ILE A 19 -3.06 -37.26 18.69
C ILE A 19 -1.80 -36.54 18.21
N GLU A 20 -0.96 -37.20 17.41
CA GLU A 20 0.24 -36.57 16.82
C GLU A 20 -0.12 -35.42 15.88
N GLN A 21 -1.15 -35.58 15.04
CA GLN A 21 -1.57 -34.55 14.09
C GLN A 21 -2.21 -33.35 14.81
N ILE A 22 -2.95 -33.61 15.89
CA ILE A 22 -3.49 -32.54 16.77
C ILE A 22 -2.34 -31.77 17.42
N SER A 23 -1.29 -32.46 17.88
CA SER A 23 -0.12 -31.81 18.50
C SER A 23 0.69 -30.98 17.50
N ALA A 24 0.81 -31.45 16.25
CA ALA A 24 1.47 -30.73 15.17
C ALA A 24 0.66 -29.47 14.78
N LEU A 25 -0.67 -29.62 14.67
CA LEU A 25 -1.58 -28.51 14.38
C LEU A 25 -1.54 -27.45 15.49
N GLN A 26 -1.49 -27.87 16.76
CA GLN A 26 -1.36 -26.93 17.89
C GLN A 26 -0.09 -26.09 17.76
N ARG A 27 1.06 -26.71 17.51
CA ARG A 27 2.33 -25.99 17.32
C ARG A 27 2.29 -25.02 16.14
N GLN A 28 1.65 -25.43 15.04
CA GLN A 28 1.49 -24.58 13.88
C GLN A 28 0.62 -23.36 14.20
N VAL A 29 -0.53 -23.55 14.85
CA VAL A 29 -1.42 -22.45 15.24
C VAL A 29 -0.75 -21.50 16.23
N GLU A 30 0.04 -22.01 17.18
CA GLU A 30 0.82 -21.17 18.09
C GLU A 30 1.89 -20.34 17.35
N GLN A 31 2.58 -20.92 16.37
CA GLN A 31 3.50 -20.18 15.50
C GLN A 31 2.80 -19.11 14.67
N GLU A 32 1.67 -19.46 14.04
CA GLU A 32 0.87 -18.52 13.24
C GLU A 32 0.35 -17.37 14.12
N LEU A 33 -0.14 -17.66 15.33
CA LEU A 33 -0.59 -16.64 16.28
C LEU A 33 0.56 -15.71 16.69
N GLY A 34 1.75 -16.26 16.93
CA GLY A 34 2.96 -15.48 17.21
C GLY A 34 3.31 -14.54 16.05
N PHE A 35 3.29 -15.05 14.82
CA PHE A 35 3.51 -14.24 13.61
C PHE A 35 2.49 -13.10 13.46
N PHE A 36 1.20 -13.40 13.66
CA PHE A 36 0.14 -12.39 13.59
C PHE A 36 0.33 -11.30 14.64
N GLN A 37 0.68 -11.68 15.86
CA GLN A 37 0.88 -10.72 16.93
C GLN A 37 2.11 -9.83 16.69
N GLU A 38 3.19 -10.39 16.17
CA GLU A 38 4.37 -9.62 15.79
C GLU A 38 4.08 -8.67 14.62
N SER A 39 3.37 -9.14 13.60
CA SER A 39 2.91 -8.32 12.47
C SER A 39 2.04 -7.14 12.94
N ALA A 40 1.09 -7.38 13.85
CA ALA A 40 0.25 -6.33 14.42
C ALA A 40 1.06 -5.29 15.22
N ASN A 41 2.06 -5.73 15.96
CA ASN A 41 2.96 -4.83 16.69
C ASN A 41 3.79 -3.96 15.75
N GLN A 42 4.37 -4.55 14.70
CA GLN A 42 5.12 -3.79 13.68
C GLN A 42 4.24 -2.74 12.99
N LEU A 43 3.01 -3.10 12.64
CA LEU A 43 2.07 -2.17 12.02
C LEU A 43 1.71 -1.02 12.96
N LYS A 44 1.44 -1.32 14.24
CA LYS A 44 1.15 -0.30 15.26
C LYS A 44 2.31 0.67 15.46
N VAL A 45 3.54 0.16 15.49
CA VAL A 45 4.76 0.98 15.60
C VAL A 45 4.91 1.86 14.35
N SER A 46 4.78 1.30 13.15
CA SER A 46 4.85 2.06 11.90
C SER A 46 3.82 3.18 11.83
N PHE A 47 2.57 2.90 12.21
CA PHE A 47 1.50 3.88 12.26
C PHE A 47 1.76 4.99 13.29
N SER A 48 2.29 4.63 14.47
CA SER A 48 2.69 5.59 15.51
C SER A 48 3.78 6.54 15.01
N TYR A 49 4.83 6.02 14.38
CA TYR A 49 5.89 6.83 13.78
C TYR A 49 5.35 7.76 12.68
N ALA A 50 4.50 7.25 11.79
CA ALA A 50 3.89 8.04 10.73
C ALA A 50 3.02 9.17 11.29
N THR A 51 2.21 8.87 12.31
CA THR A 51 1.34 9.85 12.97
C THR A 51 2.17 10.91 13.70
N GLY A 52 3.21 10.50 14.43
CA GLY A 52 4.12 11.43 15.10
C GLY A 52 4.88 12.35 14.13
N ALA A 53 5.31 11.81 12.98
CA ALA A 53 5.96 12.61 11.94
C ALA A 53 5.00 13.64 11.33
N LEU A 54 3.74 13.25 11.09
CA LEU A 54 2.71 14.16 10.59
C LEU A 54 2.37 15.27 11.59
N ILE A 55 2.21 14.93 12.88
CA ILE A 55 1.97 15.91 13.95
C ILE A 55 3.13 16.91 14.02
N ARG A 56 4.38 16.44 14.05
CA ARG A 56 5.56 17.33 14.10
C ARG A 56 5.64 18.27 12.89
N LYS A 57 5.35 17.78 11.68
CA LYS A 57 5.31 18.62 10.48
C LYS A 57 4.19 19.66 10.55
N ASN A 58 3.04 19.29 11.12
CA ASN A 58 1.92 20.22 11.32
C ASN A 58 2.28 21.31 12.33
N ASP A 59 2.86 20.95 13.48
CA ASP A 59 3.32 21.91 14.48
C ASP A 59 4.36 22.88 13.92
N GLN A 60 5.34 22.36 13.15
CA GLN A 60 6.32 23.20 12.46
C GLN A 60 5.66 24.15 11.46
N SER A 61 4.66 23.67 10.70
CA SER A 61 3.90 24.51 9.77
C SER A 61 3.16 25.63 10.49
N ILE A 62 2.53 25.35 11.63
CA ILE A 62 1.83 26.35 12.43
C ILE A 62 2.82 27.41 12.93
N ALA A 63 3.97 26.99 13.47
CA ALA A 63 5.01 27.90 13.92
C ALA A 63 5.57 28.77 12.78
N SER A 64 5.80 28.19 11.59
CA SER A 64 6.24 28.95 10.41
C SER A 64 5.18 29.96 9.95
N MET A 65 3.89 29.64 10.07
CA MET A 65 2.82 30.58 9.71
C MET A 65 2.76 31.80 10.63
N GLU A 66 3.05 31.67 11.93
CA GLU A 66 3.12 32.82 12.85
C GLU A 66 4.22 33.81 12.43
N VAL A 67 5.38 33.30 11.98
CA VAL A 67 6.46 34.12 11.44
C VAL A 67 6.02 34.85 10.17
N LEU A 68 5.30 34.17 9.27
CA LEU A 68 4.80 34.78 8.03
C LEU A 68 3.74 35.87 8.28
N LYS A 69 2.89 35.73 9.30
CA LYS A 69 1.88 36.74 9.66
C LYS A 69 2.49 38.07 10.07
N THR A 70 3.70 38.04 10.63
CA THR A 70 4.42 39.24 11.11
C THR A 70 5.45 39.73 10.09
N ALA A 71 5.69 38.98 9.02
CA ALA A 71 6.63 39.32 7.97
C ALA A 71 6.08 40.43 7.06
N THR A 72 6.91 41.42 6.77
CA THR A 72 6.60 42.51 5.84
C THR A 72 7.00 42.15 4.40
N PRO A 73 6.36 42.74 3.37
CA PRO A 73 6.78 42.57 1.98
C PRO A 73 8.27 42.89 1.81
N GLY A 74 9.01 42.01 1.13
CA GLY A 74 10.47 42.10 0.99
C GLY A 74 11.26 41.27 2.01
N HIS A 75 10.58 40.58 2.95
CA HIS A 75 11.23 39.60 3.81
C HIS A 75 11.92 38.50 2.99
N THR A 76 13.21 38.32 3.24
CA THR A 76 14.01 37.28 2.60
C THR A 76 14.02 36.04 3.49
N ALA A 77 13.62 34.90 2.93
CA ALA A 77 13.66 33.60 3.62
C ALA A 77 14.66 32.69 2.93
N LEU A 78 15.51 32.03 3.71
CA LEU A 78 16.38 30.96 3.21
C LEU A 78 15.60 29.65 3.20
N ILE A 79 15.31 29.16 2.00
CA ILE A 79 14.63 27.88 1.80
C ILE A 79 15.68 26.81 1.46
N PRO A 80 15.77 25.72 2.23
CA PRO A 80 16.67 24.63 1.89
C PRO A 80 16.23 23.97 0.58
N LEU A 81 17.07 24.12 -0.45
CA LEU A 81 16.78 23.62 -1.81
C LEU A 81 16.93 22.09 -1.92
N SER A 82 17.69 21.44 -1.06
CA SER A 82 17.91 19.99 -1.09
C SER A 82 16.60 19.20 -0.90
N GLU A 83 15.82 19.49 0.15
CA GLU A 83 14.54 18.83 0.40
C GLU A 83 13.49 19.16 -0.69
N SER A 84 13.59 20.37 -1.26
CA SER A 84 12.71 20.80 -2.35
C SER A 84 12.99 19.99 -3.63
N VAL A 85 14.26 19.74 -3.95
CA VAL A 85 14.67 18.92 -5.10
C VAL A 85 14.22 17.47 -4.93
N GLU A 86 14.44 16.86 -3.76
CA GLU A 86 13.98 15.48 -3.47
C GLU A 86 12.46 15.33 -3.62
N THR A 87 11.70 16.31 -3.14
CA THR A 87 10.23 16.32 -3.26
C THR A 87 9.79 16.43 -4.72
N ILE A 88 10.44 17.29 -5.50
CA ILE A 88 10.16 17.46 -6.94
C ILE A 88 10.52 16.19 -7.72
N GLU A 89 11.65 15.56 -7.43
CA GLU A 89 12.06 14.29 -8.06
C GLU A 89 11.04 13.17 -7.83
N LYS A 90 10.54 13.06 -6.59
CA LYS A 90 9.50 12.09 -6.25
C LYS A 90 8.21 12.35 -7.03
N ILE A 91 7.75 13.60 -7.09
CA ILE A 91 6.55 13.99 -7.87
C ILE A 91 6.74 13.68 -9.36
N ILE A 92 7.92 13.95 -9.92
CA ILE A 92 8.23 13.62 -11.32
C ILE A 92 8.20 12.11 -11.54
N GLY A 93 8.77 11.33 -10.61
CA GLY A 93 8.73 9.87 -10.63
C GLY A 93 7.30 9.32 -10.64
N ASP A 94 6.46 9.79 -9.73
CA ASP A 94 5.05 9.38 -9.63
C ASP A 94 4.25 9.77 -10.89
N LYS A 95 4.51 10.97 -11.44
CA LYS A 95 3.90 11.43 -12.69
C LYS A 95 4.32 10.58 -13.89
N LYS A 96 5.59 10.16 -13.96
CA LYS A 96 6.10 9.24 -15.00
C LYS A 96 5.46 7.86 -14.85
N ARG A 97 5.40 7.31 -13.64
CA ARG A 97 4.79 6.01 -13.36
C ARG A 97 3.31 5.99 -13.75
N THR A 98 2.56 7.00 -13.33
CA THR A 98 1.13 7.15 -13.67
C THR A 98 0.91 7.21 -15.19
N ARG A 99 1.76 7.97 -15.91
CA ARG A 99 1.70 8.03 -17.38
C ARG A 99 1.92 6.66 -18.02
N ASN A 100 2.90 5.91 -17.55
CA ASN A 100 3.20 4.58 -18.11
C ASN A 100 2.04 3.60 -17.89
N ILE A 101 1.46 3.59 -16.68
CA ILE A 101 0.29 2.75 -16.37
C ILE A 101 -0.90 3.11 -17.27
N ILE A 102 -1.16 4.40 -17.48
CA ILE A 102 -2.23 4.85 -18.38
C ILE A 102 -1.94 4.40 -19.82
N SER A 103 -0.70 4.53 -20.28
CA SER A 103 -0.29 4.12 -21.63
C SER A 103 -0.46 2.62 -21.84
N GLU A 104 0.00 1.80 -20.89
CA GLU A 104 -0.15 0.35 -20.92
C GLU A 104 -1.63 -0.06 -20.90
N THR A 105 -2.42 0.56 -20.02
CA THR A 105 -3.86 0.29 -19.92
C THR A 105 -4.57 0.66 -21.23
N LEU A 106 -4.21 1.79 -21.84
CA LEU A 106 -4.79 2.22 -23.10
C LEU A 106 -4.42 1.27 -24.24
N GLN A 107 -3.15 0.87 -24.34
CA GLN A 107 -2.70 -0.10 -25.35
C GLN A 107 -3.41 -1.45 -25.18
N SER A 108 -3.55 -1.93 -23.95
CA SER A 108 -4.25 -3.18 -23.65
C SER A 108 -5.72 -3.11 -24.07
N LYS A 109 -6.41 -1.99 -23.81
CA LYS A 109 -7.79 -1.78 -24.25
C LYS A 109 -7.92 -1.73 -25.78
N ILE A 110 -6.98 -1.10 -26.48
CA ILE A 110 -6.96 -1.05 -27.94
C ILE A 110 -6.77 -2.46 -28.52
N GLN A 111 -5.84 -3.24 -27.98
CA GLN A 111 -5.63 -4.64 -28.41
C GLN A 111 -6.85 -5.51 -28.15
N ALA A 112 -7.50 -5.35 -26.99
CA ALA A 112 -8.74 -6.07 -26.67
C ALA A 112 -9.88 -5.72 -27.63
N GLN A 113 -10.03 -4.45 -28.02
CA GLN A 113 -11.02 -4.03 -29.03
C GLN A 113 -10.69 -4.56 -30.44
N LEU A 114 -9.41 -4.55 -30.83
CA LEU A 114 -8.97 -5.11 -32.11
C LEU A 114 -9.23 -6.62 -32.19
N ALA A 115 -9.03 -7.35 -31.09
CA ALA A 115 -9.31 -8.79 -31.01
C ALA A 115 -10.82 -9.13 -31.06
N GLN A 116 -11.69 -8.16 -30.76
CA GLN A 116 -13.15 -8.32 -30.75
C GLN A 116 -13.84 -7.81 -32.03
N MET A 117 -13.09 -7.23 -32.97
CA MET A 117 -13.67 -6.84 -34.26
C MET A 117 -13.88 -8.08 -35.15
N PRO A 118 -15.11 -8.32 -35.66
CA PRO A 118 -15.34 -9.38 -36.64
C PRO A 118 -14.56 -9.08 -37.92
N LEU A 119 -13.85 -10.08 -38.45
CA LEU A 119 -13.10 -9.92 -39.70
C LEU A 119 -14.04 -9.42 -40.80
N PRO A 120 -13.64 -8.39 -41.59
CA PRO A 120 -14.38 -8.03 -42.78
C PRO A 120 -14.40 -9.24 -43.72
N LYS A 121 -15.62 -9.64 -44.13
CA LYS A 121 -15.86 -10.67 -45.15
C LYS A 121 -15.37 -10.21 -46.53
#